data_AF-A0A7C2EHR6-F1
#
_entry.id   AF-A0A7C2EHR6-F1
#
_cell.length_a   1.000
_cell.length_b   1.000
_cell.length_c   1.000
_cell.angle_alpha   90.00
_cell.angle_beta   90.00
_cell.angle_gamma   90.00
#
_symmetry.space_group_name_H-M   'P 1'
#
loop_
_entity.id
_entity.type
_entity.pdbx_description
1 polymer ?
#
loop_
_entity_poly.entity_id
_entity_poly.type
_entity_poly.pdbx_seq_one_letter_code
_entity_poly.pdbx_strand_id
1 'polypeptide(L)'
;DGRSAAGDGYIPVDVSAEKRGYDVESTDARSGRLRFIEVKGRAAGASTVTVTKNEILTALNKPDDFILAIVEVDGDQTVPYYISKPFQREPDFGVTSVNYSLAELVKIGERVQ
;
A
#
# COMPACT_ATOMS: atom_id res chain seq x y z
N ASP A 1 21.17 -32.17 4.11
CA ASP A 1 19.93 -32.35 3.35
C ASP A 1 19.14 -31.06 3.26
N GLY A 2 19.28 -30.40 2.11
CA GLY A 2 18.63 -29.13 1.77
C GLY A 2 17.25 -29.35 1.16
N ARG A 3 16.22 -29.36 2.00
CA ARG A 3 14.85 -29.04 1.59
C ARG A 3 14.29 -28.00 2.54
N SER A 4 14.47 -26.73 2.20
CA SER A 4 13.54 -25.69 2.66
C SER A 4 12.44 -25.61 1.62
N ALA A 5 11.22 -25.94 2.02
CA ALA A 5 10.04 -25.80 1.16
C ALA A 5 9.96 -24.34 0.68
N ALA A 6 9.98 -24.12 -0.64
CA ALA A 6 9.60 -22.83 -1.20
C ALA A 6 8.12 -22.62 -0.82
N GLY A 7 7.88 -21.79 0.19
CA GLY A 7 6.55 -21.52 0.71
C GLY A 7 5.75 -20.79 -0.36
N ASP A 8 4.55 -21.30 -0.63
CA ASP A 8 3.54 -20.61 -1.43
C ASP A 8 3.09 -19.35 -0.67
N GLY A 9 3.65 -18.19 -0.99
CA GLY A 9 3.34 -16.97 -0.27
C GLY A 9 4.10 -15.74 -0.75
N TYR A 10 3.95 -14.66 0.01
CA TYR A 10 4.65 -13.40 -0.21
C TYR A 10 5.77 -13.24 0.81
N ILE A 11 6.92 -12.72 0.37
CA ILE A 11 8.11 -12.49 1.19
C ILE A 11 8.25 -10.96 1.37
N PRO A 12 7.76 -10.40 2.49
CA PRO A 12 7.84 -8.97 2.76
C PRO A 12 9.20 -8.56 3.31
N VAL A 13 9.67 -7.38 2.91
CA VAL A 13 10.85 -6.69 3.43
C VAL A 13 10.48 -5.23 3.69
N ASP A 14 10.73 -4.76 4.92
CA ASP A 14 10.57 -3.35 5.28
C ASP A 14 11.71 -2.53 4.66
N VAL A 15 11.33 -1.53 3.86
CA VAL A 15 12.21 -0.57 3.20
C VAL A 15 11.80 0.87 3.47
N SER A 16 10.93 1.10 4.46
CA SER A 16 10.36 2.42 4.79
C SER A 16 11.43 3.48 5.07
N ALA A 17 12.52 3.08 5.74
CA ALA A 17 13.67 3.95 6.04
C ALA A 17 14.37 4.50 4.79
N GLU A 18 14.21 3.84 3.64
CA GLU A 18 14.84 4.21 2.38
C GLU A 18 14.06 5.29 1.60
N LYS A 19 12.85 5.65 2.04
CA LYS A 19 12.03 6.73 1.45
C LYS A 19 11.74 6.56 -0.04
N ARG A 20 11.53 5.31 -0.47
CA ARG A 20 11.24 4.94 -1.88
C ARG A 20 9.82 5.30 -2.36
N GLY A 21 8.97 5.78 -1.45
CA GLY A 21 7.55 6.08 -1.73
C GLY A 21 6.62 4.90 -1.47
N TYR A 22 7.11 3.88 -0.76
CA TYR A 22 6.37 2.75 -0.20
C TYR A 22 7.17 2.22 1.00
N ASP A 23 6.51 1.44 1.86
CA ASP A 23 7.09 0.91 3.09
C ASP A 23 7.61 -0.52 2.96
N VAL A 24 6.98 -1.34 2.12
CA VAL A 24 7.27 -2.78 2.03
C VAL A 24 7.47 -3.21 0.58
N GLU A 25 8.57 -3.93 0.35
CA GLU A 25 8.74 -4.78 -0.84
C GLU A 25 8.20 -6.17 -0.55
N SER A 26 7.33 -6.68 -1.40
CA SER A 26 6.71 -7.99 -1.22
C SER A 26 6.91 -8.83 -2.46
N THR A 27 7.78 -9.84 -2.36
CA THR A 27 8.07 -10.75 -3.48
C THR A 27 7.10 -11.91 -3.45
N ASP A 28 6.38 -12.14 -4.55
CA ASP A 28 5.64 -13.39 -4.76
C ASP A 28 6.63 -14.55 -4.95
N ALA A 29 6.66 -15.49 -4.01
CA ALA A 29 7.60 -16.61 -4.03
C ALA A 29 7.40 -17.56 -5.24
N ARG A 30 6.23 -17.54 -5.87
CA ARG A 30 5.92 -18.38 -7.05
C ARG A 30 6.34 -17.72 -8.35
N SER A 31 6.00 -16.44 -8.54
CA SER A 31 6.23 -15.73 -9.80
C SER A 31 7.50 -14.88 -9.83
N GLY A 32 8.10 -14.61 -8.66
CA GLY A 32 9.19 -13.64 -8.51
C GLY A 32 8.74 -12.19 -8.70
N ARG A 33 7.44 -11.94 -8.86
CA ARG A 33 6.90 -10.59 -9.05
C ARG A 33 7.04 -9.78 -7.77
N LEU A 34 7.56 -8.57 -7.91
CA LEU A 34 7.73 -7.62 -6.81
C LEU A 34 6.50 -6.73 -6.70
N ARG A 35 5.99 -6.55 -5.48
CA ARG A 35 4.95 -5.58 -5.14
C ARG A 35 5.50 -4.52 -4.21
N PHE A 36 4.99 -3.31 -4.35
CA PHE A 36 5.37 -2.15 -3.55
C PHE A 36 4.16 -1.73 -2.71
N ILE A 37 4.27 -1.83 -1.39
CA ILE A 37 3.13 -1.62 -0.49
C ILE A 37 3.41 -0.40 0.38
N GLU A 38 2.54 0.60 0.29
CA GLU A 38 2.51 1.75 1.19
C GLU A 38 1.42 1.53 2.25
N VAL A 39 1.75 1.64 3.54
CA VAL A 39 0.82 1.34 4.64
C VAL A 39 0.37 2.61 5.34
N LYS A 40 -0.95 2.86 5.37
CA LYS A 40 -1.54 4.00 6.08
C LYS A 40 -2.52 3.55 7.14
N GLY A 41 -2.12 3.69 8.41
CA GLY A 41 -3.01 3.47 9.56
C GLY A 41 -3.94 4.67 9.80
N ARG A 42 -5.23 4.40 10.03
CA ARG A 42 -6.24 5.41 10.37
C ARG A 42 -7.18 4.89 11.45
N ALA A 43 -7.55 5.76 12.40
CA ALA A 43 -8.56 5.41 13.39
C ALA A 43 -9.91 5.17 12.68
N ALA A 44 -10.70 4.24 13.20
CA ALA A 44 -12.05 3.99 12.71
C ALA A 44 -12.88 5.29 12.70
N GLY A 45 -13.59 5.53 11.60
CA GLY A 45 -14.36 6.75 11.38
C GLY A 45 -13.56 7.96 10.89
N ALA A 46 -12.24 7.84 10.66
CA ALA A 46 -11.49 8.85 9.92
C ALA A 46 -12.10 9.07 8.54
N SER A 47 -12.11 10.31 8.06
CA SER A 47 -12.69 10.66 6.76
C SER A 47 -11.66 10.68 5.63
N THR A 48 -10.38 10.90 5.95
CA THR A 48 -9.33 11.06 4.95
C THR A 48 -8.02 10.36 5.28
N VAL A 49 -7.24 10.11 4.23
CA VAL A 49 -5.85 9.66 4.32
C VAL A 49 -4.95 10.61 3.54
N THR A 50 -3.92 11.12 4.21
CA THR A 50 -2.83 11.86 3.56
C THR A 50 -1.86 10.90 2.89
N VAL A 51 -1.57 11.17 1.62
CA VAL A 51 -0.59 10.45 0.79
C VAL A 51 0.44 11.46 0.28
N THR A 52 1.73 11.13 0.35
CA THR A 52 2.78 12.05 -0.11
C THR A 52 2.88 12.08 -1.64
N LYS A 53 3.42 13.16 -2.20
CA LYS A 53 3.68 13.25 -3.64
C LYS A 53 4.58 12.11 -4.13
N ASN A 54 5.56 11.70 -3.33
CA ASN A 54 6.46 10.61 -3.67
C ASN A 54 5.71 9.27 -3.78
N GLU A 55 4.83 8.96 -2.82
CA GLU A 55 3.97 7.76 -2.87
C GLU A 55 3.07 7.76 -4.11
N ILE A 56 2.45 8.90 -4.44
CA ILE A 56 1.58 9.02 -5.62
C ILE A 56 2.38 8.80 -6.91
N LEU A 57 3.54 9.43 -7.05
CA LEU A 57 4.38 9.28 -8.24
C LEU A 57 4.92 7.85 -8.38
N THR A 58 5.34 7.21 -7.28
CA THR A 58 5.81 5.82 -7.32
C THR A 58 4.68 4.88 -7.75
N ALA A 59 3.46 5.07 -7.25
CA ALA A 59 2.30 4.30 -7.67
C ALA A 59 1.94 4.50 -9.15
N LEU A 60 2.01 5.72 -9.66
CA LEU A 60 1.73 6.02 -11.07
C LEU A 60 2.80 5.44 -12.01
N ASN A 61 4.05 5.35 -11.57
CA ASN A 61 5.14 4.73 -12.32
C ASN A 61 5.08 3.19 -12.32
N LYS A 62 4.46 2.58 -11.30
CA LYS A 62 4.36 1.13 -11.10
C LYS A 62 2.91 0.70 -10.84
N PRO A 63 1.95 1.03 -11.71
CA PRO A 63 0.52 0.95 -11.41
C PRO A 63 0.02 -0.47 -11.17
N ASP A 64 0.63 -1.47 -11.80
CA ASP A 64 0.23 -2.86 -11.61
C ASP A 64 0.85 -3.51 -10.36
N ASP A 65 1.95 -2.96 -9.85
CA ASP A 65 2.74 -3.54 -8.76
C ASP A 65 2.58 -2.79 -7.43
N PHE A 66 2.12 -1.54 -7.47
CA PHE A 66 1.88 -0.71 -6.29
C PHE A 66 0.53 -1.01 -5.64
N ILE A 67 0.53 -1.12 -4.31
CA ILE A 67 -0.66 -1.32 -3.49
C ILE A 67 -0.65 -0.30 -2.36
N LEU A 68 -1.73 0.46 -2.22
CA LEU A 68 -1.99 1.23 -1.00
C LEU A 68 -2.73 0.34 -0.02
N ALA A 69 -2.14 0.06 1.14
CA ALA A 69 -2.76 -0.67 2.23
C ALA A 69 -3.28 0.32 3.28
N ILE A 70 -4.60 0.45 3.38
CA ILE A 70 -5.24 1.26 4.41
C ILE A 70 -5.62 0.34 5.56
N VAL A 71 -5.16 0.64 6.77
CA VAL A 71 -5.49 -0.14 7.96
C VAL A 71 -6.37 0.72 8.86
N GLU A 72 -7.66 0.38 8.92
CA GLU A 72 -8.57 0.97 9.91
C GLU A 72 -8.31 0.33 11.28
N VAL A 73 -8.19 1.15 12.31
CA VAL A 73 -7.86 0.74 13.68
C VAL A 73 -9.00 1.13 14.62
N ASP A 74 -9.62 0.15 15.25
CA ASP A 74 -10.66 0.31 16.28
C ASP A 74 -10.25 -0.41 17.57
N GLY A 75 -9.60 0.32 18.47
CA GLY A 75 -8.96 -0.27 19.65
C GLY A 75 -7.91 -1.31 19.24
N ASP A 76 -8.13 -2.57 19.65
CA ASP A 76 -7.25 -3.70 19.32
C ASP A 76 -7.61 -4.38 17.99
N GLN A 77 -8.70 -3.98 17.34
CA GLN A 77 -9.12 -4.52 16.05
C GLN A 77 -8.50 -3.72 14.90
N THR A 78 -7.97 -4.43 13.91
CA THR A 78 -7.46 -3.82 12.68
C THR A 78 -8.13 -4.44 11.46
N VAL A 79 -8.52 -3.60 10.51
CA VAL A 79 -9.16 -4.02 9.25
C VAL A 79 -8.33 -3.46 8.08
N PRO A 80 -7.59 -4.31 7.34
CA PRO A 80 -6.84 -3.88 6.18
C PRO A 80 -7.70 -3.86 4.91
N TYR A 81 -7.50 -2.82 4.09
CA TYR A 81 -8.01 -2.68 2.73
C TYR A 81 -6.82 -2.52 1.78
N TYR A 82 -6.75 -3.35 0.75
CA TYR A 82 -5.69 -3.30 -0.25
C TYR A 82 -6.24 -2.68 -1.54
N ILE A 83 -5.70 -1.52 -1.91
CA ILE A 83 -6.16 -0.76 -3.08
C ILE A 83 -5.11 -0.82 -4.17
N SER A 84 -5.45 -1.50 -5.26
CA SER A 84 -4.65 -1.48 -6.50
C SER A 84 -4.97 -0.22 -7.30
N LYS A 85 -3.96 0.36 -7.97
CA LYS A 85 -4.10 1.58 -8.78
C LYS A 85 -4.83 2.72 -8.05
N PRO A 86 -4.40 3.10 -6.83
CA PRO A 86 -5.13 4.04 -5.97
C PRO A 86 -5.21 5.46 -6.53
N PHE A 87 -4.32 5.84 -7.45
CA PHE A 87 -4.22 7.20 -7.99
C PHE A 87 -4.26 7.20 -9.51
N GLN A 88 -4.85 8.26 -10.09
CA GLN A 88 -5.03 8.40 -11.53
C GLN A 88 -4.29 9.61 -12.12
N ARG A 89 -3.82 10.54 -11.27
CA ARG A 89 -3.21 11.80 -11.70
C ARG A 89 -2.11 12.22 -10.73
N GLU A 90 -1.09 12.85 -11.27
CA GLU A 90 -0.04 13.47 -10.48
C GLU A 90 -0.56 14.69 -9.71
N PRO A 91 0.00 15.01 -8.53
CA PRO A 91 -0.28 16.26 -7.83
C PRO A 91 0.34 17.47 -8.54
N ASP A 92 -0.23 18.66 -8.32
CA ASP A 92 0.34 19.93 -8.81
C ASP A 92 1.79 20.13 -8.34
N PHE A 93 2.56 20.94 -9.08
CA PHE A 93 4.00 21.11 -8.89
C PHE A 93 4.41 21.43 -7.44
N GLY A 94 3.65 22.28 -6.74
CA GLY A 94 3.93 22.70 -5.36
C GLY A 94 3.33 21.83 -4.25
N VAL A 95 2.59 20.77 -4.58
CA VAL A 95 1.94 19.91 -3.59
C VAL A 95 2.94 18.89 -3.03
N THR A 96 3.07 18.82 -1.70
CA THR A 96 3.90 17.81 -1.03
C THR A 96 3.11 16.56 -0.62
N SER A 97 1.80 16.71 -0.41
CA SER A 97 0.88 15.63 -0.06
C SER A 97 -0.56 15.97 -0.45
N VAL A 98 -1.38 14.95 -0.64
CA VAL A 98 -2.81 15.06 -0.98
C VAL A 98 -3.62 14.28 0.04
N ASN A 99 -4.76 14.83 0.46
CA ASN A 99 -5.75 14.11 1.26
C ASN A 99 -6.78 13.47 0.34
N TYR A 100 -6.97 12.16 0.47
CA TYR A 100 -7.98 11.39 -0.24
C TYR A 100 -9.13 11.00 0.69
N SER A 101 -10.33 10.91 0.15
CA SER A 101 -11.49 10.35 0.86
C SER A 101 -11.26 8.87 1.14
N LEU A 102 -11.28 8.48 2.41
CA LEU A 102 -11.17 7.07 2.81
C LEU A 102 -12.33 6.26 2.22
N ALA A 103 -13.54 6.78 2.31
CA ALA A 103 -14.75 6.13 1.80
C ALA A 103 -14.67 5.83 0.29
N GLU A 104 -14.03 6.69 -0.50
CA GLU A 104 -13.86 6.43 -1.94
C GLU A 104 -12.76 5.40 -2.22
N LEU A 105 -11.65 5.42 -1.46
CA LEU A 105 -10.58 4.45 -1.61
C LEU A 105 -11.02 3.05 -1.20
N VAL A 106 -11.67 2.89 -0.04
CA VAL A 106 -12.08 1.56 0.45
C VAL A 106 -13.16 0.91 -0.43
N LYS A 107 -13.97 1.70 -1.17
CA LYS A 107 -14.96 1.17 -2.13
C LYS A 107 -14.33 0.37 -3.27
N ILE A 108 -13.12 0.74 -3.68
CA ILE A 108 -12.38 0.07 -4.74
C ILE A 108 -11.30 -0.88 -4.19
N GLY A 109 -11.13 -0.91 -2.87
CA GLY A 109 -10.17 -1.77 -2.19
C GLY A 109 -10.73 -3.15 -1.92
N GLU A 110 -9.87 -4.15 -1.92
CA GLU A 110 -10.19 -5.49 -1.48
C GLU A 110 -9.97 -5.62 0.03
N ARG A 111 -11.00 -6.08 0.73
CA ARG A 111 -10.91 -6.46 2.14
C ARG A 111 -10.58 -7.95 2.21
N VAL A 112 -9.48 -8.29 2.87
CA VAL A 112 -9.17 -9.68 3.21
C VAL A 112 -9.91 -10.01 4.50
N GLN A 113 -10.71 -11.08 4.47
CA GLN A 113 -11.41 -11.64 5.65
C GLN A 113 -10.50 -12.59 6.42
#